data_AF-A0A1I0INJ8-F1
#
_entry.id   AF-A0A1I0INJ8-F1
#
_cell.length_a   1.000
_cell.length_b   1.000
_cell.length_c   1.000
_cell.angle_alpha   90.00
_cell.angle_beta   90.00
_cell.angle_gamma   90.00
#
_symmetry.space_group_name_H-M   'P 1'
#
loop_
_entity.id
_entity.type
_entity.pdbx_description
1 polymer ?
#
loop_
_entity_poly.entity_id
_entity_poly.type
_entity_poly.pdbx_seq_one_letter_code
_entity_poly.pdbx_strand_id
1 'polypeptide(L)'
;MLDFIVNFLEYCFSKKKTLIYTTFNQQDYYKVIDRLKANQVMYRVASISNVSTSPSGAYSDLGDEYKIYVKLDDKGKALRAIHQ
;
A
#
# COMPACT_ATOMS: atom_id res chain seq x y z
N MET A 1 28.15 -21.88 -3.73
CA MET A 1 27.48 -21.85 -2.40
C MET A 1 26.85 -20.49 -2.15
N LEU A 2 27.53 -19.38 -2.44
CA LEU A 2 26.96 -18.02 -2.41
C LEU A 2 25.80 -17.82 -3.40
N ASP A 3 25.85 -18.41 -4.60
CA ASP A 3 24.78 -18.27 -5.62
C ASP A 3 23.42 -18.83 -5.18
N PHE A 4 23.43 -19.79 -4.26
CA PHE A 4 22.20 -20.38 -3.72
C PHE A 4 21.50 -19.41 -2.77
N ILE A 5 22.27 -18.67 -1.95
CA ILE A 5 21.74 -17.68 -1.01
C ILE A 5 21.20 -16.46 -1.76
N VAL A 6 21.85 -16.07 -2.86
CA VAL A 6 21.42 -14.93 -3.69
C VAL A 6 20.12 -15.23 -4.43
N ASN A 7 19.98 -16.41 -5.06
CA ASN A 7 18.70 -16.83 -5.65
C ASN A 7 17.60 -17.03 -4.61
N PHE A 8 17.96 -17.48 -3.40
CA PHE A 8 17.02 -17.63 -2.31
C PHE A 8 16.53 -16.28 -1.75
N LEU A 9 17.40 -15.26 -1.70
CA LEU A 9 17.00 -13.88 -1.40
C LEU A 9 16.17 -13.27 -2.53
N GLU A 10 16.56 -13.46 -3.79
CA GLU A 10 15.77 -12.98 -4.94
C GLU A 10 14.36 -13.60 -5.00
N TYR A 11 14.23 -14.85 -4.56
CA TYR A 11 12.95 -15.51 -4.33
C TYR A 11 12.17 -14.88 -3.15
N CYS A 12 12.83 -14.61 -2.01
CA CYS A 12 12.24 -13.97 -0.83
C CYS A 12 11.92 -12.47 -1.01
N PHE A 13 12.45 -11.82 -2.04
CA PHE A 13 12.20 -10.41 -2.36
C PHE A 13 11.38 -10.25 -3.64
N SER A 14 10.49 -11.20 -3.93
CA SER A 14 9.59 -11.09 -5.07
C SER A 14 8.88 -9.74 -5.04
N LYS A 15 9.27 -8.83 -5.93
CA LYS A 15 8.84 -7.41 -5.96
C LYS A 15 7.35 -7.23 -6.26
N LYS A 16 6.61 -8.33 -6.32
CA LYS A 16 5.17 -8.37 -6.58
C LYS A 16 4.48 -7.61 -5.45
N LYS A 17 3.72 -6.60 -5.86
CA LYS A 17 2.87 -5.85 -4.95
C LYS A 17 1.46 -6.38 -5.06
N THR A 18 0.76 -6.41 -3.94
CA THR A 18 -0.62 -6.87 -3.87
C THR A 18 -1.48 -5.78 -3.27
N LEU A 19 -2.68 -5.61 -3.83
CA LEU A 19 -3.68 -4.70 -3.32
C LEU A 19 -4.24 -5.29 -2.02
N ILE A 20 -4.25 -4.51 -0.95
CA ILE A 20 -4.76 -4.93 0.36
C ILE A 20 -6.01 -4.18 0.80
N TYR A 21 -6.17 -2.95 0.32
CA TYR A 21 -7.28 -2.11 0.72
C TYR A 21 -7.59 -1.11 -0.38
N THR A 22 -8.87 -0.92 -0.64
CA THR A 22 -9.38 0.11 -1.53
C THR A 22 -10.44 0.88 -0.77
N THR A 23 -10.35 2.20 -0.78
CA THR A 23 -11.38 3.06 -0.19
C THR A 23 -11.57 4.31 -1.03
N PHE A 24 -12.79 4.82 -1.03
CA PHE A 24 -13.13 6.13 -1.59
C PHE A 24 -13.22 7.20 -0.48
N ASN A 25 -13.18 6.77 0.78
CA ASN A 25 -13.24 7.66 1.95
C ASN A 25 -11.83 8.02 2.40
N GLN A 26 -11.52 9.32 2.38
CA GLN A 26 -10.22 9.85 2.77
C GLN A 26 -9.89 9.57 4.26
N GLN A 27 -10.90 9.52 5.14
CA GLN A 27 -10.69 9.21 6.57
C GLN A 27 -10.25 7.77 6.78
N ASP A 28 -10.90 6.82 6.09
CA ASP A 28 -10.51 5.40 6.13
C ASP A 28 -9.11 5.19 5.54
N TYR A 29 -8.77 5.95 4.50
CA TYR A 29 -7.42 5.95 3.94
C TYR A 29 -6.38 6.30 5.01
N TYR A 30 -6.51 7.43 5.70
CA TYR A 30 -5.54 7.82 6.73
C TYR A 30 -5.48 6.83 7.88
N LYS A 31 -6.63 6.31 8.32
CA LYS A 31 -6.70 5.29 9.39
C LYS A 31 -5.92 4.03 9.04
N VAL A 32 -6.07 3.53 7.81
CA VAL A 32 -5.31 2.36 7.34
C VAL A 32 -3.82 2.67 7.24
N ILE A 33 -3.47 3.85 6.74
CA ILE A 33 -2.07 4.27 6.61
C ILE A 33 -1.37 4.37 7.96
N ASP A 34 -2.02 4.95 8.97
CA ASP A 34 -1.46 5.04 10.31
C ASP A 34 -1.26 3.67 10.94
N ARG A 35 -2.20 2.73 10.75
CA ARG A 35 -2.05 1.33 11.19
C ARG A 35 -0.86 0.64 10.52
N LEU A 36 -0.67 0.83 9.22
CA LEU A 36 0.46 0.28 8.48
C LEU A 36 1.80 0.88 8.95
N LYS A 37 1.84 2.19 9.19
CA LYS A 37 3.02 2.88 9.73
C LYS A 37 3.37 2.39 11.14
N ALA A 38 2.39 2.28 12.03
CA ALA A 38 2.58 1.80 13.39
C ALA A 38 3.17 0.38 13.42
N ASN A 39 2.82 -0.44 12.43
CA ASN A 39 3.33 -1.81 12.28
C ASN A 39 4.59 -1.91 11.38
N GLN A 40 5.20 -0.78 11.00
CA GLN A 40 6.38 -0.72 10.13
C GLN A 40 6.20 -1.54 8.83
N VAL A 41 5.00 -1.47 8.24
CA VAL A 41 4.69 -2.13 6.98
C VAL A 41 4.94 -1.15 5.84
N MET A 42 5.78 -1.55 4.88
CA MET A 42 5.99 -0.76 3.67
C MET A 42 4.76 -0.84 2.77
N TYR A 43 4.22 0.32 2.40
CA TYR A 43 3.06 0.42 1.52
C TYR A 43 3.30 1.40 0.36
N ARG A 44 2.49 1.28 -0.68
CA ARG A 44 2.40 2.21 -1.80
C ARG A 44 0.93 2.54 -2.03
N VAL A 45 0.63 3.82 -2.15
CA VAL A 45 -0.72 4.32 -2.44
C VAL A 45 -0.77 4.68 -3.92
N ALA A 46 -1.83 4.27 -4.60
CA ALA A 46 -2.23 4.84 -5.88
C ALA A 46 -3.59 5.52 -5.66
N SER A 47 -3.63 6.83 -5.83
CA SER A 47 -4.87 7.60 -5.89
C SER A 47 -5.27 7.74 -7.36
N ILE A 48 -6.45 7.26 -7.72
CA ILE A 48 -7.04 7.55 -9.02
C ILE A 48 -7.93 8.77 -8.82
N SER A 49 -7.37 9.92 -9.18
CA SER A 49 -8.10 11.19 -9.21
C SER A 49 -8.68 11.36 -10.61
N ASN A 50 -10.00 11.38 -10.73
CA ASN A 50 -10.68 11.72 -12.00
C ASN A 50 -10.63 13.23 -12.29
N VAL A 51 -9.54 13.90 -11.92
CA VAL A 51 -9.35 15.33 -12.10
C VAL A 51 -8.14 15.50 -13.01
N SER A 52 -8.41 15.89 -14.25
CA SER A 52 -7.42 16.29 -15.23
C SER A 52 -6.48 17.35 -14.64
N THR A 53 -5.23 16.95 -14.40
CA THR A 53 -4.02 17.78 -14.49
C THR A 53 -4.05 19.14 -13.75
N SER A 54 -3.69 19.17 -12.46
CA SER A 54 -2.91 20.30 -11.89
C SER A 54 -2.33 19.97 -10.50
N PRO A 55 -1.08 20.33 -10.18
CA PRO A 55 -0.45 20.08 -8.89
C PRO A 55 -0.82 21.20 -7.90
N SER A 56 -2.07 21.23 -7.44
CA SER A 56 -2.51 22.17 -6.42
C SER A 56 -3.43 21.45 -5.45
N GLY A 57 -3.02 21.40 -4.19
CA GLY A 57 -3.74 20.72 -3.12
C GLY A 57 -5.21 21.16 -3.07
N ALA A 58 -6.10 20.20 -3.22
CA ALA A 58 -7.52 20.37 -2.96
C ALA A 58 -8.04 19.02 -2.46
N TYR A 59 -8.39 18.98 -1.18
CA TYR A 59 -9.21 17.93 -0.57
C TYR A 59 -10.45 17.73 -1.43
N SER A 60 -10.45 16.72 -2.30
CA SER A 60 -11.55 16.43 -3.22
C SER A 60 -12.16 15.09 -2.84
N ASP A 61 -12.93 15.11 -1.76
CA ASP A 61 -13.74 14.01 -1.21
C ASP A 61 -14.91 13.61 -2.15
N LEU A 62 -14.72 13.63 -3.47
CA LEU A 62 -15.79 13.48 -4.47
C LEU A 62 -15.49 12.45 -5.58
N GLY A 63 -14.43 11.66 -5.43
CA GLY A 63 -14.14 10.59 -6.40
C GLY A 63 -12.74 10.01 -6.39
N ASP A 64 -11.90 10.34 -5.40
CA ASP A 64 -10.56 9.78 -5.29
C ASP A 64 -10.62 8.33 -4.79
N GLU A 65 -10.27 7.38 -5.66
CA GLU A 65 -10.11 5.99 -5.27
C GLU A 65 -8.69 5.76 -4.72
N TYR A 66 -8.58 5.49 -3.43
CA TYR A 66 -7.31 5.17 -2.77
C TYR A 66 -7.08 3.67 -2.79
N LYS A 67 -6.12 3.22 -3.62
CA LYS A 67 -5.65 1.85 -3.67
C LYS A 67 -4.35 1.70 -2.90
N ILE A 68 -4.36 0.86 -1.88
CA ILE A 68 -3.21 0.62 -1.02
C ILE A 68 -2.60 -0.74 -1.38
N TYR A 69 -1.34 -0.71 -1.75
CA TYR A 69 -0.55 -1.87 -2.13
C TYR A 69 0.57 -2.10 -1.13
N VAL A 70 0.86 -3.36 -0.84
CA VAL A 70 2.02 -3.77 -0.05
C VAL A 70 2.82 -4.80 -0.82
N LYS A 71 4.04 -5.10 -0.36
CA LYS A 71 4.76 -6.27 -0.86
C LYS A 71 3.95 -7.53 -0.59
N LEU A 72 3.96 -8.48 -1.51
CA LEU A 72 3.21 -9.72 -1.36
C LEU A 72 3.58 -10.45 -0.05
N ASP A 73 4.86 -10.46 0.30
CA ASP A 73 5.38 -11.04 1.55
C ASP A 73 4.81 -10.36 2.81
N ASP A 74 4.57 -9.03 2.74
CA ASP A 74 4.02 -8.25 3.84
C ASP A 74 2.49 -8.28 3.90
N LYS A 75 1.81 -8.95 2.96
CA LYS A 75 0.33 -8.99 2.88
C LYS A 75 -0.32 -9.44 4.19
N GLY A 76 0.17 -10.53 4.77
CA GLY A 76 -0.39 -11.08 6.01
C GLY A 76 -0.21 -10.12 7.19
N LYS A 77 0.97 -9.50 7.31
CA LYS A 77 1.26 -8.48 8.32
C LYS A 77 0.37 -7.25 8.13
N ALA A 78 0.21 -6.80 6.89
CA ALA A 78 -0.61 -5.66 6.53
C ALA A 78 -2.10 -5.88 6.86
N LEU A 79 -2.67 -7.04 6.50
CA LEU A 79 -4.06 -7.36 6.81
C LEU A 79 -4.32 -7.44 8.32
N ARG A 80 -3.38 -8.01 9.08
CA ARG A 80 -3.48 -8.02 10.55
C ARG A 80 -3.43 -6.60 11.13
N ALA A 81 -2.52 -5.76 10.64
CA ALA A 81 -2.42 -4.36 11.08
C ALA A 81 -3.72 -3.58 10.80
N ILE A 82 -4.41 -3.89 9.70
CA ILE A 82 -5.66 -3.21 9.33
C ILE A 82 -6.85 -3.66 10.17
N HIS A 83 -6.88 -4.90 10.65
CA HIS A 83 -7.99 -5.45 11.45
C HIS A 83 -7.81 -5.35 12.97
N GLN A 84 -6.62 -4.94 13.44
CA GLN A 84 -6.40 -4.55 14.85
C GLN A 84 -7.06 -3.21 15.17
#